data_AF-C9WCP2-F1
#
_entry.id   AF-C9WCP2-F1
#
_cell.length_a   1.000
_cell.length_b   1.000
_cell.length_c   1.000
_cell.angle_alpha   90.00
_cell.angle_beta   90.00
_cell.angle_gamma   90.00
#
_symmetry.space_group_name_H-M   'P 1'
#
loop_
_entity.id
_entity.type
_entity.pdbx_description
1 polymer ?
#
loop_
_entity_poly.entity_id
_entity_poly.type
_entity_poly.pdbx_seq_one_letter_code
_entity_poly.pdbx_strand_id
1 'polypeptide(L)'
;EVTHKRRISALGPGGLTRERAGFEVRDVHATHYGRVCPIETPEGPNIGLINSLSVYARTNNYGFLETPYRKVVNGQVTEEIEYLSAIEEGHYVIAQANANLDENFRFTDAYVTARGEHGESGLYRPEEIHYMDVSTQQVVSVAAA
;
A
#
# COMPACT_ATOMS: atom_id res chain seq x y z
N GLU A 1 19.44 -3.89 -12.50
CA GLU A 1 18.59 -4.81 -13.31
C GLU A 1 17.21 -5.06 -12.67
N VAL A 2 17.14 -5.43 -11.39
CA VAL A 2 15.87 -5.71 -10.68
C VAL A 2 14.86 -4.56 -10.76
N THR A 3 15.28 -3.33 -10.47
CA THR A 3 14.43 -2.13 -10.58
C THR A 3 13.77 -1.98 -11.95
N HIS A 4 14.51 -2.26 -13.03
CA HIS A 4 13.97 -2.13 -14.39
C HIS A 4 12.87 -3.17 -14.66
N LYS A 5 13.04 -4.40 -14.15
CA LYS A 5 12.03 -5.47 -14.29
C LYS A 5 10.77 -5.25 -13.43
N ARG A 6 10.85 -4.39 -12.40
CA ARG A 6 9.72 -4.04 -11.51
C ARG A 6 9.12 -2.67 -11.81
N ARG A 7 9.46 -2.07 -12.95
CA ARG A 7 8.97 -0.77 -13.39
C ARG A 7 7.56 -0.88 -13.96
N ILE A 8 6.70 0.06 -13.62
CA ILE A 8 5.38 0.28 -14.20
C ILE A 8 5.41 1.60 -14.98
N SER A 9 4.83 1.62 -16.17
CA SER A 9 4.72 2.84 -16.98
C SER A 9 3.28 3.06 -17.44
N ALA A 10 2.82 4.29 -17.28
CA ALA A 10 1.55 4.76 -17.85
C ALA A 10 1.70 5.21 -19.32
N LEU A 11 2.91 5.16 -19.88
CA LEU A 11 3.23 5.58 -21.24
C LEU A 11 3.24 4.38 -22.20
N GLY A 12 2.85 4.63 -23.46
CA GLY A 12 2.93 3.63 -24.53
C GLY A 12 1.65 3.56 -25.36
N PRO A 13 1.58 2.65 -26.35
CA PRO A 13 0.37 2.44 -27.14
C PRO A 13 -0.82 2.07 -26.24
N GLY A 14 -1.91 2.85 -26.32
CA GLY A 14 -3.09 2.69 -25.45
C GLY A 14 -2.98 3.34 -24.07
N GLY A 15 -1.81 3.86 -23.70
CA GLY A 15 -1.58 4.64 -22.49
C GLY A 15 -1.60 6.15 -22.75
N LEU A 16 -1.04 6.90 -21.80
CA LEU A 16 -0.90 8.35 -21.88
C LEU A 16 0.25 8.76 -22.79
N THR A 17 0.12 9.92 -23.42
CA THR A 17 1.26 10.65 -23.98
C THR A 17 1.75 11.69 -22.98
N ARG A 18 3.04 12.03 -23.02
CA ARG A 18 3.65 12.99 -22.09
C ARG A 18 2.92 14.34 -22.08
N GLU A 19 2.47 14.79 -23.24
CA GLU A 19 1.79 16.07 -23.44
C GLU A 19 0.34 16.09 -22.93
N ARG A 20 -0.31 14.92 -22.82
CA ARG A 20 -1.69 14.78 -22.34
C ARG A 20 -1.78 14.38 -20.87
N ALA A 21 -0.65 14.06 -20.25
CA ALA A 21 -0.59 13.70 -18.84
C ALA A 21 -0.61 14.96 -17.96
N GLY A 22 -1.81 15.31 -17.48
CA GLY A 22 -2.04 16.39 -16.53
C GLY A 22 -1.40 16.15 -15.16
N PHE A 23 -1.63 17.07 -14.23
CA PHE A 23 -1.09 17.01 -12.88
C PHE A 23 -1.68 15.83 -12.08
N GLU A 24 -3.00 15.62 -12.16
CA GLU A 24 -3.73 14.63 -11.35
C GLU A 24 -3.24 13.19 -11.55
N VAL A 25 -2.84 12.83 -12.78
CA VAL A 25 -2.34 11.48 -13.11
C VAL A 25 -0.90 11.23 -12.68
N ARG A 26 -0.19 12.27 -12.24
CA ARG A 26 1.20 12.19 -11.75
C ARG A 26 1.27 12.19 -10.22
N ASP A 27 0.18 12.53 -9.55
CA ASP A 27 0.13 12.64 -8.10
C ASP A 27 0.11 11.27 -7.42
N VAL A 28 0.51 11.23 -6.16
CA VAL A 28 0.48 10.02 -5.35
C VAL A 28 -0.92 9.86 -4.77
N HIS A 29 -1.64 8.85 -5.23
CA HIS A 29 -2.95 8.50 -4.68
C HIS A 29 -2.81 7.61 -3.44
N ALA A 30 -3.73 7.71 -2.48
CA ALA A 30 -3.71 6.91 -1.25
C ALA A 30 -3.67 5.39 -1.54
N THR A 31 -4.34 4.94 -2.60
CA THR A 31 -4.37 3.53 -3.02
C THR A 31 -3.03 3.00 -3.54
N HIS A 32 -2.05 3.87 -3.78
CA HIS A 32 -0.68 3.46 -4.12
C HIS A 32 0.01 2.77 -2.94
N TYR A 33 -0.46 2.99 -1.69
CA TYR A 33 0.11 2.38 -0.50
C TYR A 33 0.25 0.86 -0.66
N GLY A 34 1.46 0.35 -0.45
CA GLY A 34 1.76 -1.07 -0.56
C GLY A 34 1.80 -1.64 -1.98
N ARG A 35 1.50 -0.85 -3.01
CA ARG A 35 1.36 -1.29 -4.42
C ARG A 35 2.37 -0.61 -5.34
N VAL A 36 2.43 0.71 -5.31
CA VAL A 36 3.31 1.55 -6.13
C VAL A 36 4.14 2.41 -5.20
N CYS A 37 5.46 2.39 -5.36
CA CYS A 37 6.35 3.16 -4.53
C CYS A 37 6.15 4.67 -4.80
N PRO A 38 5.87 5.48 -3.77
CA PRO A 38 5.67 6.93 -3.94
C PRO A 38 6.98 7.71 -4.08
N ILE A 39 8.12 7.06 -3.84
CA ILE A 39 9.45 7.71 -3.82
C ILE A 39 10.17 7.48 -5.15
N GLU A 40 10.16 6.25 -5.66
CA GLU A 40 10.96 5.86 -6.82
C GLU A 40 10.22 6.17 -8.12
N THR A 41 10.40 7.40 -8.60
CA THR A 41 9.95 7.87 -9.91
C THR A 41 11.06 8.72 -10.56
N PRO A 42 11.22 8.70 -11.90
CA PRO A 42 12.20 9.57 -12.55
C PRO A 42 11.85 11.04 -12.36
N GLU A 43 12.85 11.86 -12.12
CA GLU A 43 12.70 13.32 -12.10
C GLU A 43 12.37 13.88 -13.49
N GLY A 44 11.89 15.13 -13.51
CA GLY A 44 11.62 15.87 -14.75
C GLY A 44 10.33 15.42 -15.46
N PRO A 45 10.30 15.39 -16.81
CA PRO A 45 9.05 15.23 -17.57
C PRO A 45 8.31 13.90 -17.34
N ASN A 46 8.97 12.88 -16.80
CA ASN A 46 8.40 11.54 -16.57
C ASN A 46 7.95 11.31 -15.12
N ILE A 47 8.06 12.31 -14.23
CA ILE A 47 7.64 12.21 -12.84
C ILE A 47 6.18 11.77 -12.73
N GLY A 48 5.93 10.76 -11.91
CA GLY A 48 4.61 10.14 -11.69
C GLY A 48 4.12 9.22 -12.81
N LEU A 49 4.74 9.25 -14.00
CA LEU A 49 4.33 8.44 -15.16
C LEU A 49 5.09 7.12 -15.31
N ILE A 50 6.23 7.05 -14.63
CA ILE A 50 7.04 5.85 -14.49
C ILE A 50 7.28 5.66 -13.01
N ASN A 51 6.81 4.54 -12.47
CA ASN A 51 6.95 4.22 -11.06
C ASN A 51 7.52 2.80 -10.90
N SER A 52 7.83 2.41 -9.68
CA SER A 52 8.23 1.05 -9.33
C SER A 52 7.17 0.37 -8.48
N LEU A 53 7.04 -0.95 -8.62
CA LEU A 53 6.27 -1.77 -7.67
C LEU A 53 6.87 -1.68 -6.27
N SER A 54 6.02 -1.60 -5.26
CA SER A 54 6.44 -1.76 -3.85
C SER A 54 6.98 -3.18 -3.60
N VAL A 55 7.71 -3.37 -2.49
CA VAL A 55 8.42 -4.63 -2.18
C VAL A 55 7.49 -5.85 -2.22
N TYR A 56 6.34 -5.77 -1.55
CA TYR A 56 5.41 -6.90 -1.40
C TYR A 56 4.24 -6.89 -2.39
N ALA A 57 4.19 -5.90 -3.29
CA ALA A 57 3.13 -5.78 -4.27
C ALA A 57 3.14 -6.98 -5.23
N ARG A 58 1.94 -7.52 -5.51
CA ARG A 58 1.73 -8.55 -6.53
C ARG A 58 0.59 -8.17 -7.47
N THR A 59 0.55 -8.79 -8.63
CA THR A 59 -0.55 -8.65 -9.60
C THR A 59 -1.45 -9.87 -9.51
N ASN A 60 -2.77 -9.67 -9.49
CA ASN A 60 -3.74 -10.77 -9.52
C ASN A 60 -4.11 -11.18 -10.94
N ASN A 61 -4.98 -12.19 -11.07
CA ASN A 61 -5.36 -12.76 -12.38
C ASN A 61 -6.09 -11.76 -13.31
N TYR A 62 -6.63 -10.68 -12.77
CA TYR A 62 -7.30 -9.62 -13.53
C TYR A 62 -6.39 -8.45 -13.87
N GLY A 63 -5.14 -8.47 -13.39
CA GLY A 63 -4.18 -7.38 -13.61
C GLY A 63 -4.19 -6.29 -12.53
N PHE A 64 -4.97 -6.42 -11.45
CA PHE A 64 -4.95 -5.46 -10.36
C PHE A 64 -3.79 -5.72 -9.40
N LEU A 65 -3.28 -4.64 -8.80
CA LEU A 65 -2.24 -4.72 -7.78
C LEU A 65 -2.87 -5.00 -6.41
N GLU A 66 -2.30 -5.98 -5.72
CA GLU A 66 -2.64 -6.38 -4.36
C GLU A 66 -1.43 -6.23 -3.45
N THR A 67 -1.69 -6.02 -2.17
CA THR A 67 -0.66 -5.96 -1.14
C THR A 67 -1.08 -6.81 0.07
N PRO A 68 -0.14 -7.48 0.76
CA PRO A 68 -0.47 -8.38 1.84
C PRO A 68 -0.73 -7.64 3.16
N TYR A 69 -1.64 -8.18 3.96
CA TYR A 69 -1.95 -7.71 5.30
C TYR A 69 -2.13 -8.88 6.26
N ARG A 70 -1.80 -8.67 7.54
CA ARG A 70 -2.11 -9.62 8.62
C ARG A 70 -3.54 -9.41 9.07
N LYS A 71 -4.33 -10.48 9.14
CA LYS A 71 -5.71 -10.41 9.63
C LYS A 71 -5.76 -10.17 11.13
N VAL A 72 -6.67 -9.32 11.59
CA VAL A 72 -6.93 -9.04 13.00
C VAL A 72 -8.31 -9.58 13.37
N VAL A 73 -8.39 -10.32 14.47
CA VAL A 73 -9.65 -10.88 14.98
C VAL A 73 -9.75 -10.54 16.46
N ASN A 74 -10.81 -9.81 16.84
CA ASN A 74 -11.08 -9.42 18.24
C ASN A 74 -9.87 -8.74 18.94
N GLY A 75 -9.24 -7.79 18.23
CA GLY A 75 -8.07 -7.04 18.73
C GLY A 75 -6.77 -7.85 18.81
N GLN A 76 -6.74 -9.07 18.27
CA GLN A 76 -5.56 -9.92 18.19
C GLN A 76 -5.10 -10.07 16.75
N VAL A 77 -3.84 -9.74 16.48
CA VAL A 77 -3.21 -9.89 15.17
C VAL A 77 -2.82 -11.35 14.95
N THR A 78 -3.26 -11.92 13.84
CA THR A 78 -2.99 -13.32 13.49
C THR A 78 -1.76 -13.46 12.60
N GLU A 79 -1.36 -14.70 12.30
CA GLU A 79 -0.35 -15.01 11.28
C GLU A 79 -0.97 -15.22 9.89
N GLU A 80 -2.30 -15.14 9.77
CA GLU A 80 -2.99 -15.27 8.49
C GLU A 80 -2.72 -14.03 7.62
N ILE A 81 -2.16 -14.26 6.43
CA ILE A 81 -1.86 -13.22 5.45
C ILE A 81 -2.91 -13.25 4.36
N GLU A 82 -3.61 -12.14 4.18
CA GLU A 82 -4.54 -11.92 3.10
C GLU A 82 -4.02 -10.81 2.18
N TYR A 83 -4.19 -10.98 0.88
CA TYR A 83 -3.81 -9.98 -0.10
C TYR A 83 -5.05 -9.23 -0.54
N LEU A 84 -5.03 -7.90 -0.38
CA LEU A 84 -6.17 -7.06 -0.69
C LEU A 84 -5.86 -6.18 -1.90
N SER A 85 -6.81 -6.11 -2.82
CA SER A 85 -6.84 -5.08 -3.86
C SER A 85 -7.19 -3.71 -3.26
N ALA A 86 -6.96 -2.63 -4.01
CA ALA A 86 -7.27 -1.28 -3.53
C ALA A 86 -8.77 -1.07 -3.25
N ILE A 87 -9.63 -1.86 -3.91
CA ILE A 87 -11.09 -1.79 -3.74
C ILE A 87 -11.47 -2.43 -2.41
N GLU A 88 -10.97 -3.63 -2.13
CA GLU A 88 -11.21 -4.34 -0.87
C GLU A 88 -10.62 -3.58 0.32
N GLU A 89 -9.40 -3.06 0.18
CA GLU A 89 -8.73 -2.26 1.21
C GLU A 89 -9.58 -1.09 1.69
N GLY A 90 -10.32 -0.43 0.78
CA GLY A 90 -11.14 0.74 1.08
C GLY A 90 -12.28 0.48 2.07
N HIS A 91 -12.63 -0.78 2.36
CA HIS A 91 -13.69 -1.18 3.28
C HIS A 91 -13.19 -1.52 4.69
N TYR A 92 -11.88 -1.46 4.94
CA TYR A 92 -11.30 -1.95 6.18
C TYR A 92 -10.46 -0.88 6.89
N VAL A 93 -10.35 -1.05 8.21
CA VAL A 93 -9.44 -0.28 9.07
C VAL A 93 -8.15 -1.08 9.25
N ILE A 94 -7.02 -0.47 8.87
CA ILE A 94 -5.72 -1.14 8.78
C ILE A 94 -4.68 -0.45 9.67
N ALA A 95 -4.22 -1.16 10.69
CA ALA A 95 -3.19 -0.69 11.60
C ALA A 95 -1.79 -0.71 10.97
N GLN A 96 -0.92 0.18 11.43
CA GLN A 96 0.47 0.23 10.99
C GLN A 96 1.30 -0.92 11.57
N ALA A 97 2.36 -1.33 10.87
CA ALA A 97 3.23 -2.44 11.28
C ALA A 97 3.99 -2.19 12.60
N ASN A 98 4.13 -0.94 13.02
CA ASN A 98 4.82 -0.52 14.23
C ASN A 98 3.89 -0.32 15.43
N ALA A 99 2.61 -0.68 15.34
CA ALA A 99 1.69 -0.66 16.48
C ALA A 99 2.21 -1.57 17.62
N ASN A 100 2.01 -1.14 18.87
CA ASN A 100 2.48 -1.89 20.03
C ASN A 100 1.61 -3.12 20.28
N LEU A 101 2.25 -4.29 20.35
CA LEU A 101 1.60 -5.58 20.62
C LEU A 101 2.21 -6.25 21.86
N ASP A 102 1.40 -7.03 22.57
CA ASP A 102 1.88 -7.91 23.64
C ASP A 102 2.43 -9.24 23.09
N GLU A 103 2.88 -10.13 23.99
CA GLU A 103 3.40 -11.46 23.65
C GLU A 103 2.37 -12.38 22.97
N ASN A 104 1.08 -12.07 23.08
CA ASN A 104 -0.02 -12.79 22.45
C ASN A 104 -0.52 -12.10 21.16
N PHE A 105 0.22 -11.11 20.64
CA PHE A 105 -0.15 -10.30 19.47
C PHE A 105 -1.44 -9.49 19.64
N ARG A 106 -1.78 -9.06 20.85
CA ARG A 106 -2.89 -8.12 21.10
C ARG A 106 -2.37 -6.70 21.19
N PHE A 107 -3.14 -5.74 20.68
CA PHE A 107 -2.81 -4.32 20.82
C PHE A 107 -2.78 -3.92 22.30
N THR A 108 -1.71 -3.24 22.72
CA THR A 108 -1.57 -2.77 24.12
C THR A 108 -2.15 -1.38 24.34
N ASP A 109 -2.26 -0.59 23.26
CA ASP A 109 -2.73 0.79 23.32
C ASP A 109 -4.27 0.85 23.25
N ALA A 110 -4.88 1.79 23.97
CA ALA A 110 -6.33 2.00 23.95
C ALA A 110 -6.84 2.51 22.59
N TYR A 111 -5.98 3.23 21.86
CA TYR A 111 -6.22 3.70 20.50
C TYR A 111 -4.96 3.47 19.67
N VAL A 112 -5.14 2.95 18.46
CA VAL A 112 -4.08 2.60 17.54
C VAL A 112 -4.19 3.47 16.30
N THR A 113 -3.06 3.99 15.81
CA THR A 113 -3.01 4.70 14.54
C THR A 113 -3.25 3.74 13.38
N ALA A 114 -4.30 4.00 12.61
CA ALA A 114 -4.69 3.17 11.49
C ALA A 114 -5.18 4.02 10.30
N ARG A 115 -5.18 3.41 9.12
CA ARG A 115 -5.83 3.92 7.91
C ARG A 115 -7.22 3.30 7.87
N GLY A 116 -8.24 4.13 8.01
CA GLY A 116 -9.64 3.72 7.93
C GLY A 116 -10.15 3.64 6.50
N GLU A 117 -11.47 3.54 6.39
CA GLU A 117 -12.17 3.49 5.11
C GLU A 117 -11.78 4.68 4.21
N HIS A 118 -11.63 4.42 2.92
CA HIS A 118 -11.18 5.41 1.91
C HIS A 118 -9.80 6.04 2.16
N GLY A 119 -8.97 5.46 3.04
CA GLY A 119 -7.59 5.88 3.26
C GLY A 119 -7.41 7.04 4.25
N GLU A 120 -8.45 7.40 5.00
CA GLU A 120 -8.35 8.42 6.05
C GLU A 120 -7.51 7.91 7.23
N SER A 121 -6.53 8.69 7.67
CA SER A 121 -5.70 8.32 8.82
C SER A 121 -6.32 8.83 10.12
N GLY A 122 -6.38 7.97 11.14
CA GLY A 122 -7.00 8.29 12.41
C GLY A 122 -6.57 7.38 13.56
N LEU A 123 -7.21 7.58 14.71
CA LEU A 123 -7.07 6.74 15.90
C LEU A 123 -8.32 5.88 16.03
N TYR A 124 -8.13 4.57 16.10
CA TYR A 124 -9.19 3.58 16.18
C TYR A 124 -8.99 2.68 17.38
N ARG A 125 -10.06 2.14 17.94
CA ARG A 125 -9.96 1.14 19.00
C ARG A 125 -9.50 -0.20 18.43
N PRO A 126 -8.76 -1.03 19.19
CA PRO A 126 -8.33 -2.35 18.74
C PRO A 126 -9.44 -3.23 18.16
N GLU A 127 -10.68 -3.10 18.64
CA GLU A 127 -11.83 -3.87 18.16
C GLU A 127 -12.36 -3.41 16.80
N GLU A 128 -12.02 -2.20 16.36
CA GLU A 128 -12.41 -1.62 15.07
C GLU A 128 -11.40 -1.96 13.96
N ILE A 129 -10.23 -2.51 14.33
CA ILE A 129 -9.16 -2.85 13.39
C ILE A 129 -9.40 -4.23 12.78
N HIS A 130 -9.31 -4.30 11.44
CA HIS A 130 -9.55 -5.51 10.66
C HIS A 130 -8.24 -6.15 10.18
N TYR A 131 -7.24 -5.32 9.87
CA TYR A 131 -5.96 -5.76 9.32
C TYR A 131 -4.79 -4.96 9.90
N MET A 132 -3.57 -5.46 9.72
CA MET A 132 -2.32 -4.79 10.06
C MET A 132 -1.31 -4.96 8.92
N ASP A 133 -0.52 -3.91 8.64
CA ASP A 133 0.60 -3.97 7.69
C ASP A 133 1.56 -5.12 8.06
N VAL A 134 2.12 -5.80 7.06
CA VAL A 134 3.07 -6.92 7.28
C VAL A 134 4.47 -6.44 7.62
N SER A 135 4.83 -5.21 7.22
CA SER A 135 6.17 -4.65 7.37
C SER A 135 6.14 -3.13 7.22
N THR A 136 7.03 -2.42 7.92
CA THR A 136 7.23 -0.98 7.74
C THR A 136 7.77 -0.63 6.35
N GLN A 137 8.42 -1.58 5.65
CA GLN A 137 8.90 -1.42 4.28
C GLN A 137 7.83 -1.70 3.22
N GLN A 138 6.58 -1.95 3.61
CA GLN A 138 5.52 -2.32 2.67
C GLN A 138 5.24 -1.24 1.61
N VAL A 139 5.42 0.03 1.98
CA VAL A 139 5.13 1.18 1.10
C VAL A 139 6.19 1.44 0.03
N VAL A 140 7.45 1.06 0.27
CA VAL A 140 8.58 1.44 -0.59
C VAL A 140 8.91 0.37 -1.64
N SER A 141 9.70 0.74 -2.65
CA SER A 141 10.24 -0.20 -3.65
C SER A 141 11.49 -0.91 -3.12
N VAL A 142 11.96 -1.91 -3.87
CA VAL A 142 13.20 -2.64 -3.56
C VAL A 142 14.44 -1.73 -3.53
N ALA A 143 14.46 -0.64 -4.29
CA ALA A 143 15.61 0.27 -4.33
C ALA A 143 15.58 1.32 -3.20
N ALA A 144 14.41 1.57 -2.62
CA ALA A 144 14.21 2.56 -1.57
C ALA A 144 14.05 1.95 -0.16
N ALA A 145 13.89 0.62 -0.07
CA ALA A 145 13.80 -0.15 1.18
C ALA A 145 15.16 -0.32 1.86
#